data_AF-A0A258K2G1-F1
#
_entry.id   AF-A0A258K2G1-F1
#
_cell.length_a   1.000
_cell.length_b   1.000
_cell.length_c   1.000
_cell.angle_alpha   90.00
_cell.angle_beta   90.00
_cell.angle_gamma   90.00
#
_symmetry.space_group_name_H-M   'P 1'
#
loop_
_entity.id
_entity.type
_entity.pdbx_description
1 polymer ?
#
loop_
_entity_poly.entity_id
_entity_poly.type
_entity_poly.pdbx_seq_one_letter_code
_entity_poly.pdbx_strand_id
1 'polypeptide(L)'
;ARESAFLARARASGARIAVLDISLLLGTGAAGRVDAVAVVSAPETVQRARVLARPGMTEERLALILAKQMPDGDKRRRAHFIIDTGRGFDAARHQVRGLIRALSGPGRRPREKADHA
;
A
#
# COMPACT_ATOMS: atom_id res chain seq x y z
N ALA A 1 8.67 -2.19 17.89
CA ALA A 1 10.14 -2.37 17.83
C ALA A 1 10.69 -2.41 16.40
N ARG A 2 10.34 -3.42 15.56
CA ARG A 2 10.93 -3.59 14.21
C ARG A 2 10.63 -2.42 13.24
N GLU A 3 9.37 -1.96 13.20
CA GLU A 3 8.95 -0.82 12.36
C GLU A 3 9.71 0.46 12.73
N SER A 4 9.71 0.84 14.01
CA SER A 4 10.42 2.02 14.51
C SER A 4 11.91 1.98 14.17
N ALA A 5 12.57 0.83 14.34
CA ALA A 5 13.97 0.66 14.00
C ALA A 5 14.24 0.77 12.49
N PHE A 6 13.33 0.26 11.64
CA PHE A 6 13.41 0.43 10.19
C PHE A 6 13.31 1.91 9.80
N LEU A 7 12.33 2.63 10.34
CA LEU A 7 12.13 4.06 10.06
C LEU A 7 13.31 4.90 10.57
N ALA A 8 13.87 4.57 11.74
CA ALA A 8 15.06 5.25 12.26
C ALA A 8 16.27 5.07 11.33
N ARG A 9 16.53 3.85 10.85
CA ARG A 9 17.62 3.60 9.88
C ARG A 9 17.41 4.33 8.55
N ALA A 10 16.18 4.32 8.02
CA ALA A 10 15.86 5.03 6.78
C ALA A 10 16.11 6.54 6.91
N ARG A 11 15.76 7.15 8.06
CA ARG A 11 16.07 8.55 8.34
C ARG A 11 17.57 8.79 8.43
N ALA A 12 18.29 7.96 9.18
CA ALA A 12 19.73 8.07 9.34
C ALA A 12 20.51 7.96 8.01
N SER A 13 19.98 7.18 7.06
CA SER A 13 20.57 7.06 5.71
C SER A 13 20.19 8.20 4.76
N GLY A 14 19.45 9.21 5.22
CA GLY A 14 18.94 10.30 4.37
C GLY A 14 17.90 9.85 3.33
N ALA A 15 17.24 8.71 3.52
CA ALA A 15 16.22 8.24 2.59
C ALA A 15 15.02 9.21 2.60
N ARG A 16 14.62 9.68 1.41
CA ARG A 16 13.47 10.59 1.26
C ARG A 16 12.13 9.89 1.47
N ILE A 17 12.09 8.58 1.22
CA ILE A 17 10.88 7.75 1.33
C ILE A 17 11.27 6.44 2.00
N ALA A 18 10.45 6.00 2.96
CA ALA A 18 10.46 4.64 3.49
C ALA A 18 9.10 4.00 3.20
N VAL A 19 9.10 2.75 2.76
CA VAL A 19 7.87 2.01 2.40
C VAL A 19 7.59 0.96 3.45
N LEU A 20 6.35 0.94 3.95
CA LEU A 20 5.83 -0.09 4.85
C LEU A 20 4.81 -0.92 4.07
N ASP A 21 5.08 -2.20 3.85
CA ASP A 21 4.13 -3.13 3.25
C ASP A 21 3.26 -3.76 4.35
N ILE A 22 1.98 -3.37 4.40
CA ILE A 22 1.05 -3.71 5.48
C ILE A 22 -0.31 -4.10 4.88
N SER A 23 -0.60 -5.40 4.84
CA SER A 23 -1.82 -5.94 4.19
C SER A 23 -3.14 -5.38 4.74
N LEU A 24 -3.22 -5.11 6.05
CA LEU A 24 -4.43 -4.69 6.75
C LEU A 24 -4.45 -3.20 7.14
N LEU A 25 -3.54 -2.37 6.61
CA LEU A 25 -3.37 -0.98 7.02
C LEU A 25 -4.68 -0.19 7.10
N LEU A 26 -5.51 -0.29 6.07
CA LEU A 26 -6.80 0.40 5.98
C LEU A 26 -7.91 -0.30 6.77
N GLY A 27 -7.86 -1.63 6.87
CA GLY A 27 -8.85 -2.42 7.60
C GLY A 27 -8.80 -2.22 9.11
N THR A 28 -7.62 -1.93 9.65
CA THR A 28 -7.42 -1.70 11.09
C THR A 28 -7.49 -0.21 11.48
N GLY A 29 -7.81 0.69 10.56
CA GLY A 29 -7.80 2.14 10.81
C GLY A 29 -6.40 2.74 11.03
N ALA A 30 -5.34 1.97 10.78
CA ALA A 30 -3.98 2.32 11.13
C ALA A 30 -3.28 3.29 10.14
N ALA A 31 -4.04 3.84 9.19
CA ALA A 31 -3.56 4.74 8.14
C ALA A 31 -3.00 6.06 8.67
N GLY A 32 -3.46 6.54 9.84
CA GLY A 32 -2.95 7.76 10.47
C GLY A 32 -1.46 7.66 10.90
N ARG A 33 -0.87 6.47 10.88
CA ARG A 33 0.55 6.27 11.22
C ARG A 33 1.53 6.64 10.11
N VAL A 34 1.06 6.82 8.88
CA VAL A 34 1.88 7.08 7.67
C VAL A 34 1.49 8.38 6.97
N ASP A 35 2.42 8.97 6.22
CA ASP A 35 2.20 10.23 5.50
C ASP A 35 1.40 10.06 4.19
N ALA A 36 1.37 8.85 3.64
CA ALA A 36 0.63 8.51 2.43
C ALA A 36 0.33 7.01 2.39
N VAL A 37 -0.72 6.65 1.65
CA VAL A 37 -1.16 5.27 1.42
C VAL A 37 -1.21 5.04 -0.08
N ALA A 38 -0.47 4.03 -0.53
CA ALA A 38 -0.53 3.53 -1.89
C ALA A 38 -1.27 2.18 -1.90
N VAL A 39 -2.29 2.04 -2.75
CA VAL A 39 -3.00 0.79 -2.95
C VAL A 39 -2.62 0.21 -4.31
N VAL A 40 -2.14 -1.03 -4.30
CA VAL A 40 -1.89 -1.80 -5.53
C VAL A 40 -3.16 -2.56 -5.88
N SER A 41 -3.70 -2.32 -7.07
CA SER A 41 -4.99 -2.86 -7.51
C SER A 41 -4.92 -3.40 -8.95
N ALA A 42 -5.93 -4.19 -9.31
CA ALA A 42 -6.21 -4.68 -10.65
C ALA A 42 -7.72 -5.01 -10.75
N PRO A 43 -8.28 -5.24 -11.95
CA PRO A 43 -9.66 -5.74 -12.06
C PRO A 43 -9.87 -7.02 -11.25
N GLU A 44 -11.06 -7.19 -10.66
CA GLU A 44 -11.38 -8.32 -9.77
C GLU A 44 -11.09 -9.68 -10.44
N THR A 45 -11.47 -9.83 -11.71
CA THR A 45 -11.23 -11.03 -12.50
C THR A 45 -9.73 -11.36 -12.62
N VAL A 46 -8.90 -10.33 -12.80
CA VAL A 46 -7.44 -10.46 -12.86
C VAL A 46 -6.87 -10.80 -11.48
N GLN A 47 -7.35 -10.17 -10.41
CA GLN A 47 -6.93 -10.49 -9.04
C GLN A 47 -7.24 -11.95 -8.69
N ARG A 48 -8.48 -12.39 -8.94
CA ARG A 48 -8.95 -13.76 -8.72
C ARG A 48 -8.09 -14.77 -9.46
N ALA A 49 -7.91 -14.58 -10.77
CA ALA A 49 -7.09 -15.47 -11.59
C ALA A 49 -5.65 -15.58 -11.06
N ARG A 50 -5.03 -14.45 -10.69
CA ARG A 50 -3.66 -14.43 -10.14
C ARG A 50 -3.55 -15.09 -8.77
N VAL A 51 -4.57 -14.99 -7.92
CA VAL A 51 -4.54 -15.63 -6.60
C VAL A 51 -4.76 -17.14 -6.75
N LEU A 52 -5.72 -17.57 -7.56
CA LEU A 52 -6.01 -19.00 -7.76
C LEU A 52 -4.88 -19.74 -8.47
N ALA A 53 -4.08 -19.05 -9.30
CA ALA A 53 -2.88 -19.64 -9.92
C ALA A 53 -1.76 -19.95 -8.91
N ARG A 54 -1.86 -19.50 -7.65
CA ARG A 54 -0.82 -19.76 -6.63
C ARG A 54 -0.96 -21.19 -6.09
N PRO A 55 0.15 -21.91 -5.85
CA PRO A 55 0.11 -23.24 -5.24
C PRO A 55 -0.67 -23.24 -3.93
N GLY A 56 -1.62 -24.18 -3.79
CA GLY A 56 -2.42 -24.36 -2.58
C GLY A 56 -3.57 -23.36 -2.38
N MET A 57 -3.94 -22.60 -3.42
CA MET A 57 -5.15 -21.77 -3.42
C MET A 57 -6.34 -22.51 -4.03
N THR A 58 -7.51 -22.34 -3.40
CA THR A 58 -8.81 -22.79 -3.90
C THR A 58 -9.80 -21.63 -3.82
N GLU A 59 -10.97 -21.78 -4.43
CA GLU A 59 -12.03 -20.78 -4.40
C GLU A 59 -12.57 -20.53 -2.99
N GLU A 60 -12.70 -21.59 -2.21
CA GLU A 60 -13.14 -21.53 -0.81
C GLU A 60 -12.12 -20.78 0.04
N ARG A 61 -10.82 -21.07 -0.16
CA ARG A 61 -9.74 -20.37 0.54
C ARG A 61 -9.68 -18.90 0.14
N LEU A 62 -9.89 -18.58 -1.13
CA LEU A 62 -9.96 -17.19 -1.59
C LEU A 62 -11.14 -16.46 -0.93
N ALA A 63 -12.34 -17.06 -0.89
CA ALA A 63 -13.51 -16.47 -0.25
C ALA A 63 -13.27 -16.19 1.24
N LEU A 64 -12.64 -17.12 1.97
CA LEU A 64 -12.26 -16.93 3.38
C LEU A 64 -11.26 -15.79 3.58
N ILE A 65 -10.33 -15.59 2.64
CA ILE A 65 -9.39 -14.45 2.68
C ILE A 65 -10.15 -13.15 2.45
N LEU A 66 -11.00 -13.09 1.41
CA LEU A 66 -11.75 -11.90 1.05
C LEU A 66 -12.70 -11.46 2.18
N ALA A 67 -13.33 -12.40 2.88
CA ALA A 67 -14.23 -12.11 4.01
C ALA A 67 -13.55 -11.34 5.16
N LYS A 68 -12.22 -11.42 5.29
CA LYS A 68 -11.43 -10.73 6.33
C LYS A 68 -10.83 -9.41 5.86
N GLN A 69 -11.07 -9.03 4.61
CA GLN A 69 -10.41 -7.91 3.96
C GLN A 69 -11.43 -6.81 3.65
N MET A 70 -10.98 -5.56 3.76
CA MET A 70 -11.70 -4.44 3.17
C MET A 70 -11.78 -4.64 1.64
N PRO A 71 -12.96 -4.44 1.01
CA PRO A 71 -13.11 -4.52 -0.44
C PRO A 71 -12.13 -3.61 -1.19
N ASP A 72 -11.65 -4.04 -2.36
CA ASP A 72 -10.69 -3.26 -3.15
C ASP A 72 -11.21 -1.86 -3.49
N GLY A 73 -12.50 -1.73 -3.85
CA GLY A 73 -13.13 -0.45 -4.12
C GLY A 73 -13.07 0.52 -2.93
N ASP A 74 -13.25 0.02 -1.71
CA ASP A 74 -13.09 0.81 -0.48
C ASP A 74 -11.63 1.17 -0.21
N LYS A 75 -10.70 0.24 -0.45
CA LYS A 75 -9.25 0.53 -0.35
C LYS A 75 -8.86 1.66 -1.29
N ARG A 76 -9.29 1.59 -2.55
CA ARG A 76 -9.02 2.62 -3.58
C ARG A 76 -9.59 3.98 -3.19
N ARG A 77 -10.82 4.04 -2.66
CA ARG A 77 -11.44 5.29 -2.17
C ARG A 77 -10.65 5.97 -1.03
N ARG A 78 -9.95 5.19 -0.22
CA ARG A 78 -9.18 5.66 0.96
C ARG A 78 -7.69 5.86 0.66
N ALA A 79 -7.24 5.56 -0.57
CA ALA A 79 -5.84 5.65 -0.95
C ALA A 79 -5.47 7.08 -1.36
N HIS A 80 -4.22 7.45 -1.10
CA HIS A 80 -3.64 8.67 -1.67
C HIS A 80 -3.15 8.42 -3.11
N PHE A 81 -2.70 7.20 -3.38
CA PHE A 81 -2.23 6.77 -4.68
C PHE A 81 -2.77 5.37 -5.01
N ILE A 82 -3.11 5.14 -6.27
CA ILE A 82 -3.50 3.83 -6.79
C ILE A 82 -2.45 3.41 -7.82
N ILE A 83 -1.93 2.20 -7.67
CA ILE A 83 -1.02 1.56 -8.64
C ILE A 83 -1.82 0.45 -9.33
N ASP A 84 -2.18 0.68 -10.59
CA ASP A 84 -2.92 -0.26 -11.42
C ASP A 84 -1.97 -1.25 -12.09
N THR A 85 -2.06 -2.51 -11.64
CA THR A 85 -1.27 -3.64 -12.17
C THR A 85 -2.06 -4.49 -13.17
N GLY A 86 -3.29 -4.11 -13.50
CA GLY A 86 -4.07 -4.71 -14.59
C GLY A 86 -3.48 -4.41 -15.96
N ARG A 87 -2.78 -3.28 -16.09
CA ARG A 87 -2.14 -2.81 -17.33
C ARG A 87 -0.70 -3.29 -17.52
N GLY A 88 -0.23 -4.22 -16.68
CA GLY A 88 1.12 -4.78 -16.74
C GLY A 88 2.19 -3.95 -15.99
N PHE A 89 3.40 -4.49 -15.94
CA PHE A 89 4.48 -3.95 -15.11
C PHE A 89 4.96 -2.57 -15.55
N ASP A 90 4.98 -2.25 -16.84
CA ASP A 90 5.51 -0.98 -17.32
C ASP A 90 4.60 0.20 -16.97
N ALA A 91 3.28 0.00 -17.06
CA ALA A 91 2.30 0.96 -16.55
C ALA A 91 2.47 1.17 -15.04
N ALA A 92 2.60 0.09 -14.27
CA ALA A 92 2.82 0.17 -12.83
C ALA A 92 4.15 0.88 -12.49
N ARG A 93 5.25 0.59 -13.21
CA ARG A 93 6.54 1.28 -13.04
C ARG A 93 6.40 2.78 -13.30
N HIS A 94 5.66 3.17 -14.33
CA HIS A 94 5.42 4.58 -14.63
C HIS A 94 4.69 5.28 -13.47
N GLN A 95 3.63 4.66 -12.94
CA GLN A 95 2.89 5.17 -11.79
C GLN A 95 3.74 5.27 -10.52
N VAL A 96 4.55 4.25 -10.24
CA VAL A 96 5.50 4.25 -9.11
C VAL A 96 6.50 5.39 -9.23
N ARG A 97 7.07 5.63 -10.42
CA ARG A 97 7.97 6.78 -10.65
C ARG A 97 7.26 8.12 -10.41
N GLY A 98 5.99 8.24 -10.83
CA GLY A 98 5.16 9.42 -10.55
C GLY A 98 4.94 9.65 -9.06
N LEU A 99 4.56 8.60 -8.33
CA LEU A 99 4.40 8.61 -6.88
C LEU A 99 5.70 9.05 -6.18
N ILE A 100 6.84 8.46 -6.54
CA ILE A 100 8.13 8.80 -5.92
C ILE A 100 8.46 10.27 -6.14
N ARG A 101 8.24 10.81 -7.35
CA ARG A 101 8.45 12.25 -7.63
C ARG A 101 7.53 13.12 -6.76
N ALA A 102 6.24 12.78 -6.67
CA ALA A 102 5.26 13.53 -5.88
C ALA A 102 5.57 13.51 -4.36
N LEU A 103 6.14 12.41 -3.86
CA LEU A 103 6.53 12.29 -2.46
C LEU A 103 7.90 12.92 -2.15
N SER A 104 8.79 13.03 -3.14
CA SER A 104 10.19 13.49 -2.95
C SER A 104 10.41 14.98 -3.25
N GLY A 105 9.35 15.75 -3.53
CA GLY A 105 9.46 17.17 -3.84
C GLY A 105 9.92 18.04 -2.64
N PRO A 106 10.62 19.15 -2.89
CA PRO A 106 11.04 20.07 -1.83
C PRO A 106 9.81 20.70 -1.14
N GLY A 107 9.84 20.77 0.20
CA GLY A 107 8.82 21.46 1.00
C GLY A 107 7.72 20.57 1.60
N ARG A 108 7.73 19.25 1.39
CA ARG A 108 6.83 18.35 2.12
C ARG A 108 7.29 18.25 3.57
N ARG A 109 6.73 19.10 4.44
CA ARG A 109 6.88 18.94 5.89
C ARG A 109 6.20 17.63 6.31
N PRO A 110 6.86 16.77 7.11
CA PRO A 110 6.18 15.66 7.76
C PRO A 110 4.94 16.22 8.45
N ARG A 111 3.79 15.53 8.36
CA ARG A 111 2.64 15.95 9.17
C ARG A 111 3.07 15.85 10.63
N GLU A 112 2.99 16.96 11.35
CA GLU A 112 3.14 16.96 12.80
C GLU A 112 2.01 16.06 13.32
N LYS A 113 2.38 14.90 13.88
CA LYS A 113 1.39 13.98 14.43
C LYS A 113 0.81 14.68 15.64
N ALA A 114 -0.49 15.01 15.61
CA ALA A 114 -1.19 15.38 16.82
C ALA A 114 -1.01 14.22 17.82
N ASP A 115 -0.49 14.54 19.00
CA ASP A 115 -0.35 13.60 20.11
C ASP A 115 -1.71 12.96 20.38
N HIS A 116 -1.87 11.71 19.93
CA HIS A 116 -2.99 10.89 20.38
C HIS A 116 -2.48 10.13 21.60
N ALA A 117 -2.72 10.76 22.75
CA ALA A 117 -2.72 10.12 24.07
C ALA A 117 -3.73 8.98 24.11
#